data_AF-A0AAW0GDA1-F1
#
_entry.id   AF-A0AAW0GDA1-F1
#
_cell.length_a   1.000
_cell.length_b   1.000
_cell.length_c   1.000
_cell.angle_alpha   90.00
_cell.angle_beta   90.00
_cell.angle_gamma   90.00
#
_symmetry.space_group_name_H-M   'P 1'
#
loop_
_entity.id
_entity.type
_entity.pdbx_description
1 polymer ?
#
loop_
_entity_poly.entity_id
_entity_poly.type
_entity_poly.pdbx_seq_one_letter_code
_entity_poly.pdbx_strand_id
1 'polypeptide(L)'
;MEGHPSWNDLVQNTWVYARVSPSQKEFILTSLKGLGYVTLMAGDGTNDVGALKQAHIGVALLDGTMEDLQKIAEHQRNERLKKVYESQLKISARFNQPPPAVPPAIAHLYPDVVEAQKKAAENMQVARKKNPMEKFDLASITDKLAEMDSEEDVPKIKLGDASCAAPFTSKLSNVSAITHIIRQGRCTLVATIQMYKILALNCLITAYSLSVQYLDGVKFGDYQVTISGMLMSVCFLCISRAKPVEKLSKERPLGNIFNFYVLLSVLIQFAIHIASLVYITQLSHFFEPQEGFIDLDAKFEPNLLNTAIYLLGLSQQVSTFAINFQGRPFREGINENPALYWGLVGASAVAFSGALDLVPELNRWLQIVEMNYSFKVQLTATMLFDLVGCWIVEKVCKHLFADLKPKHMITKGQERRESRRLLEASKTA
;
A
#
# COMPACT_ATOMS: atom_id res chain seq x y z
N MET A 1 -26.21 48.83 5.87
CA MET A 1 -25.08 48.11 6.49
C MET A 1 -24.15 47.61 5.38
N GLU A 2 -23.56 48.52 4.62
CA GLU A 2 -22.69 48.22 3.49
C GLU A 2 -21.27 48.66 3.87
N GLY A 3 -20.36 47.71 4.12
CA GLY A 3 -18.97 48.05 4.44
C GLY A 3 -18.19 47.01 5.24
N HIS A 4 -18.85 46.06 5.91
CA HIS A 4 -18.15 44.99 6.61
C HIS A 4 -17.95 43.76 5.71
N PRO A 5 -16.72 43.22 5.59
CA PRO A 5 -16.48 42.00 4.85
C PRO A 5 -17.30 40.85 5.46
N SER A 6 -17.87 40.01 4.60
CA SER A 6 -18.65 38.84 5.04
C SER A 6 -17.79 37.90 5.89
N TRP A 7 -18.43 37.13 6.78
CA TRP A 7 -17.75 36.10 7.57
C TRP A 7 -16.89 35.15 6.70
N ASN A 8 -17.40 34.76 5.53
CA ASN A 8 -16.71 33.89 4.59
C ASN A 8 -15.44 34.53 4.00
N ASP A 9 -15.40 35.85 3.87
CA ASP A 9 -14.20 36.56 3.43
C ASP A 9 -13.20 36.71 4.59
N LEU A 10 -13.69 37.03 5.78
CA LEU A 10 -12.85 37.11 6.99
C LEU A 10 -12.18 35.78 7.31
N VAL A 11 -12.91 34.67 7.29
CA VAL A 11 -12.38 33.34 7.65
C VAL A 11 -11.29 32.87 6.68
N GLN A 12 -11.37 33.28 5.41
CA GLN A 12 -10.37 32.95 4.37
C GLN A 12 -9.11 33.83 4.42
N ASN A 13 -9.16 34.95 5.15
CA ASN A 13 -8.05 35.91 5.24
C ASN A 13 -7.44 36.01 6.65
N THR A 14 -7.94 35.23 7.62
CA THR A 14 -7.51 35.25 9.02
C THR A 14 -6.79 33.94 9.40
N TRP A 15 -5.57 34.07 9.96
CA TRP A 15 -4.69 32.93 10.29
C TRP A 15 -4.59 32.63 11.79
N VAL A 16 -4.97 33.59 12.62
CA VAL A 16 -4.85 33.49 14.08
C VAL A 16 -6.19 33.86 14.69
N TYR A 17 -6.74 32.93 15.47
CA TYR A 17 -7.94 33.15 16.28
C TYR A 17 -7.53 32.94 17.75
N ALA A 18 -7.55 34.01 18.53
CA ALA A 18 -7.18 33.99 19.94
C ALA A 18 -8.41 34.10 20.83
N ARG A 19 -8.33 33.57 22.05
CA ARG A 19 -9.40 33.65 23.08
C ARG A 19 -10.77 33.13 22.57
N VAL A 20 -10.75 32.08 21.74
CA VAL A 20 -11.96 31.44 21.21
C VAL A 20 -12.54 30.40 22.17
N SER A 21 -13.87 30.37 22.30
CA SER A 21 -14.58 29.31 23.02
C SER A 21 -14.52 27.98 22.25
N PRO A 22 -14.74 26.83 22.91
CA PRO A 22 -14.84 25.52 22.23
C PRO A 22 -15.86 25.52 21.08
N SER A 23 -17.03 26.12 21.29
CA SER A 23 -18.09 26.24 20.27
C SER A 23 -17.66 27.09 19.06
N GLN A 24 -16.86 28.14 19.28
CA GLN A 24 -16.33 28.97 18.20
C GLN A 24 -15.27 28.23 17.36
N LYS A 25 -14.44 27.38 17.98
CA LYS A 25 -13.48 26.53 17.24
C LYS A 25 -14.21 25.63 16.25
N GLU A 26 -15.29 25.00 16.69
CA GLU A 26 -16.15 24.19 15.82
C GLU A 26 -16.76 25.03 14.70
N PHE A 27 -17.30 26.22 15.01
CA PHE A 27 -17.89 27.12 14.00
C PHE A 27 -16.90 27.56 12.92
N ILE A 28 -15.64 27.85 13.28
CA ILE A 28 -14.59 28.19 12.32
C ILE A 28 -14.31 26.99 11.40
N LEU A 29 -14.18 25.79 11.97
CA LEU A 29 -13.94 24.57 11.20
C LEU A 29 -15.10 24.24 10.26
N THR A 30 -16.35 24.31 10.73
CA THR A 30 -17.54 24.06 9.89
C THR A 30 -17.64 25.08 8.77
N SER A 31 -17.29 26.33 9.03
CA SER A 31 -17.25 27.39 8.00
C SER A 31 -16.23 27.08 6.91
N LEU A 32 -14.99 26.70 7.28
CA LEU A 32 -13.97 26.30 6.31
C LEU A 32 -14.37 25.05 5.52
N LYS A 33 -15.02 24.07 6.17
CA LYS A 33 -15.60 22.90 5.50
C LYS A 33 -16.70 23.29 4.51
N GLY A 34 -17.60 24.19 4.90
CA GLY A 34 -18.69 24.70 4.05
C GLY A 34 -18.20 25.43 2.80
N LEU A 35 -17.01 26.06 2.89
CA LEU A 35 -16.31 26.65 1.74
C LEU A 35 -15.56 25.62 0.88
N GLY A 36 -15.71 24.33 1.19
CA GLY A 36 -15.14 23.21 0.45
C GLY A 36 -13.68 22.90 0.80
N TYR A 37 -13.09 23.47 1.85
CA TYR A 37 -11.73 23.13 2.27
C TYR A 37 -11.70 21.82 3.05
N VAL A 38 -10.64 21.03 2.84
CA VAL A 38 -10.35 19.87 3.69
C VAL A 38 -9.61 20.37 4.91
N THR A 39 -10.12 20.03 6.09
CA THR A 39 -9.69 20.58 7.38
C THR A 39 -9.04 19.51 8.24
N LEU A 40 -7.93 19.87 8.88
CA LEU A 40 -7.24 19.07 9.89
C LEU A 40 -7.23 19.85 11.19
N MET A 41 -7.58 19.20 12.29
CA MET A 41 -7.49 19.76 13.64
C MET A 41 -6.54 18.89 14.47
N ALA A 42 -5.58 19.53 15.14
CA ALA A 42 -4.72 18.87 16.11
C ALA A 42 -4.89 19.57 17.47
N GLY A 43 -5.09 18.80 18.52
CA GLY A 43 -5.32 19.30 19.87
C GLY A 43 -5.13 18.20 20.90
N ASP A 44 -5.02 18.60 22.15
CA ASP A 44 -4.73 17.75 23.33
C ASP A 44 -5.84 17.87 24.38
N GLY A 45 -6.49 19.03 24.46
CA GLY A 45 -7.46 19.35 25.50
C GLY A 45 -8.92 18.99 25.21
N THR A 46 -9.69 18.90 26.29
CA THR A 46 -11.16 18.73 26.27
C THR A 46 -11.87 19.85 25.49
N ASN A 47 -11.28 21.04 25.45
CA ASN A 47 -11.78 22.21 24.70
C ASN A 47 -11.73 22.04 23.18
N ASP A 48 -10.97 21.06 22.68
CA ASP A 48 -10.82 20.81 21.24
C ASP A 48 -11.68 19.64 20.76
N VAL A 49 -12.39 18.95 21.65
CA VAL A 49 -13.18 17.74 21.34
C VAL A 49 -14.19 17.97 20.20
N GLY A 50 -14.98 19.05 20.27
CA GLY A 50 -15.95 19.39 19.21
C GLY A 50 -15.27 19.66 17.86
N ALA A 51 -14.17 20.42 17.89
CA ALA A 51 -13.36 20.74 16.72
C ALA A 51 -12.68 19.50 16.11
N LEU A 52 -12.11 18.63 16.94
CA LEU A 52 -11.48 17.37 16.54
C LEU A 52 -12.48 16.44 15.85
N LYS A 53 -13.69 16.33 16.41
CA LYS A 53 -14.78 15.52 15.85
C LYS A 53 -15.29 16.08 14.52
N GLN A 54 -15.33 17.40 14.39
CA GLN A 54 -15.89 18.05 13.21
C GLN A 54 -14.89 18.20 12.06
N ALA A 55 -13.58 18.16 12.32
CA ALA A 55 -12.57 18.17 11.28
C ALA A 55 -12.68 16.93 10.36
N HIS A 56 -12.21 17.04 9.11
CA HIS A 56 -12.09 15.85 8.27
C HIS A 56 -11.03 14.88 8.83
N ILE A 57 -9.99 15.45 9.44
CA ILE A 57 -8.91 14.71 10.09
C ILE A 57 -8.70 15.34 11.48
N GLY A 58 -9.11 14.64 12.54
CA GLY A 58 -8.80 15.00 13.92
C GLY A 58 -7.58 14.23 14.42
N VAL A 59 -6.63 14.92 15.06
CA VAL A 59 -5.43 14.33 15.65
C VAL A 59 -5.33 14.74 17.12
N ALA A 60 -5.49 13.78 18.02
CA ALA A 60 -5.20 13.98 19.43
C ALA A 60 -3.69 13.82 19.71
N LEU A 61 -3.08 14.77 20.41
CA LEU A 61 -1.69 14.66 20.87
C LEU A 61 -1.67 14.32 22.37
N LEU A 62 -0.89 13.32 22.76
CA LEU A 62 -0.74 12.89 24.16
C LEU A 62 0.67 13.21 24.67
N ASP A 63 0.84 13.30 25.99
CA ASP A 63 2.08 13.74 26.65
C ASP A 63 3.18 12.66 26.77
N GLY A 64 3.18 11.62 25.93
CA GLY A 64 4.20 10.58 26.01
C GLY A 64 5.56 11.00 25.43
N THR A 65 6.65 10.56 26.06
CA THR A 65 8.01 10.69 25.51
C THR A 65 8.43 9.45 24.72
N MET A 66 9.52 9.54 23.96
CA MET A 66 10.07 8.38 23.25
C MET A 66 10.59 7.31 24.21
N GLU A 67 11.17 7.71 25.34
CA GLU A 67 11.68 6.80 26.37
C GLU A 67 10.53 6.04 27.03
N ASP A 68 9.41 6.71 27.34
CA ASP A 68 8.22 6.07 27.88
C ASP A 68 7.67 5.00 26.93
N LEU A 69 7.59 5.33 25.63
CA LEU A 69 7.13 4.38 24.62
C LEU A 69 8.06 3.18 24.45
N GLN A 70 9.37 3.38 24.56
CA GLN A 70 10.34 2.29 24.51
C GLN A 70 10.19 1.36 25.71
N LYS A 71 10.11 1.90 26.94
CA LYS A 71 9.86 1.12 28.15
C LYS A 71 8.56 0.34 28.09
N ILE A 72 7.47 0.97 27.63
CA ILE A 72 6.18 0.30 27.42
C ILE A 72 6.31 -0.84 26.40
N ALA A 73 7.00 -0.62 25.27
CA ALA A 73 7.18 -1.61 24.23
C ALA A 73 8.06 -2.79 24.69
N GLU A 74 9.12 -2.51 25.45
CA GLU A 74 10.00 -3.50 26.04
C GLU A 74 9.26 -4.36 27.07
N HIS A 75 8.53 -3.73 28.00
CA HIS A 75 7.68 -4.43 28.95
C HIS A 75 6.65 -5.32 28.23
N GLN A 76 5.95 -4.81 27.22
CA GLN A 76 5.00 -5.61 26.43
C GLN A 76 5.67 -6.78 25.70
N ARG A 77 6.90 -6.62 25.23
CA ARG A 77 7.68 -7.71 24.61
C ARG A 77 8.03 -8.77 25.64
N ASN A 78 8.52 -8.35 26.81
CA ASN A 78 8.93 -9.24 27.90
C ASN A 78 7.73 -10.01 28.45
N GLU A 79 6.58 -9.35 28.60
CA GLU A 79 5.30 -9.98 28.95
C GLU A 79 4.83 -11.03 27.95
N ARG A 80 4.96 -10.77 26.65
CA ARG A 80 4.62 -11.76 25.61
C ARG A 80 5.54 -12.98 25.68
N LEU A 81 6.84 -12.76 25.87
CA LEU A 81 7.82 -13.83 26.01
C LEU A 81 7.57 -14.67 27.28
N LYS A 82 7.25 -14.01 28.39
CA LYS A 82 6.82 -14.64 29.64
C LYS A 82 5.60 -15.55 29.41
N LYS A 83 4.53 -15.05 28.78
CA LYS A 83 3.33 -15.86 28.47
C LYS A 83 3.61 -17.05 27.55
N VAL A 84 4.48 -16.88 26.54
CA VAL A 84 4.92 -17.99 25.69
C VAL A 84 5.67 -19.04 26.53
N TYR A 85 6.58 -18.59 27.40
CA TYR A 85 7.33 -19.47 28.28
C TYR A 85 6.44 -20.23 29.26
N GLU A 86 5.45 -19.58 29.88
CA GLU A 86 4.43 -20.23 30.71
C GLU A 86 3.66 -21.30 29.95
N SER A 87 3.30 -21.02 28.69
CA SER A 87 2.63 -22.00 27.83
C SER A 87 3.53 -23.20 27.55
N GLN A 88 4.81 -22.96 27.25
CA GLN A 88 5.80 -24.02 27.04
C GLN A 88 6.00 -24.87 28.32
N LEU A 89 6.08 -24.25 29.50
CA LEU A 89 6.16 -24.95 30.79
C LEU A 89 4.94 -25.87 31.01
N LYS A 90 3.73 -25.38 30.76
CA LYS A 90 2.49 -26.17 30.87
C LYS A 90 2.46 -27.35 29.90
N ILE A 91 2.91 -27.14 28.66
CA ILE A 91 3.01 -28.20 27.64
C ILE A 91 4.03 -29.26 28.10
N SER A 92 5.21 -28.83 28.54
CA SER A 92 6.25 -29.72 29.04
C SER A 92 5.76 -30.57 30.21
N ALA A 93 5.05 -29.96 31.16
CA ALA A 93 4.44 -30.66 32.29
C ALA A 93 3.38 -31.68 31.83
N ARG A 94 2.57 -31.34 30.81
CA ARG A 94 1.54 -32.23 30.25
C ARG A 94 2.12 -33.46 29.58
N PHE A 95 3.20 -33.30 28.81
CA PHE A 95 3.86 -34.39 28.09
C PHE A 95 4.98 -35.07 28.89
N ASN A 96 5.12 -34.74 30.18
CA ASN A 96 6.19 -35.22 31.03
C ASN A 96 7.57 -35.06 30.34
N GLN A 97 7.86 -33.86 29.86
CA GLN A 97 9.14 -33.46 29.29
C GLN A 97 9.90 -32.57 30.28
N PRO A 98 11.24 -32.52 30.22
CA PRO A 98 12.04 -31.65 31.08
C PRO A 98 11.68 -30.17 30.87
N PRO A 99 11.66 -29.35 31.92
CA PRO A 99 11.22 -27.96 31.81
C PRO A 99 12.11 -27.19 30.82
N PRO A 100 11.52 -26.50 29.83
CA PRO A 100 12.27 -25.75 28.84
C PRO A 100 13.14 -24.67 29.50
N ALA A 101 14.29 -24.40 28.90
CA ALA A 101 15.17 -23.31 29.33
C ALA A 101 14.47 -21.96 29.17
N VAL A 102 14.71 -21.05 30.13
CA VAL A 102 14.21 -19.68 30.06
C VAL A 102 14.80 -19.00 28.81
N PRO A 103 14.00 -18.30 27.99
CA PRO A 103 14.49 -17.62 26.81
C PRO A 103 15.62 -16.62 27.15
N PRO A 104 16.77 -16.62 26.45
CA PRO A 104 17.90 -15.75 26.77
C PRO A 104 17.54 -14.25 26.83
N ALA A 105 16.57 -13.84 26.03
CA ALA A 105 16.07 -12.46 25.98
C ALA A 105 15.44 -11.97 27.29
N ILE A 106 14.94 -12.88 28.13
CA ILE A 106 14.32 -12.54 29.43
C ILE A 106 15.06 -13.17 30.62
N ALA A 107 16.03 -14.05 30.38
CA ALA A 107 16.75 -14.76 31.44
C ALA A 107 17.50 -13.82 32.40
N HIS A 108 17.99 -12.67 31.92
CA HIS A 108 18.67 -11.68 32.74
C HIS A 108 17.71 -10.85 33.61
N LEU A 109 16.44 -10.74 33.19
CA LEU A 109 15.39 -10.04 33.92
C LEU A 109 14.77 -10.92 35.02
N TYR A 110 14.90 -12.25 34.89
CA TYR A 110 14.28 -13.23 35.78
C TYR A 110 15.31 -14.25 36.34
N PRO A 111 16.34 -13.82 37.08
CA PRO A 111 17.39 -14.72 37.59
C PRO A 111 16.83 -15.82 38.50
N ASP A 112 15.81 -15.51 39.31
CA ASP A 112 15.21 -16.46 40.25
C ASP A 112 14.37 -17.54 39.56
N VAL A 113 13.77 -17.20 38.41
CA VAL A 113 13.06 -18.13 37.52
C VAL A 113 14.06 -19.05 36.81
N VAL A 114 15.19 -18.51 36.37
CA VAL A 114 16.29 -19.32 35.79
C VAL A 114 16.82 -20.32 36.83
N GLU A 115 17.00 -19.88 38.08
CA GLU A 115 17.45 -20.75 39.15
C GLU A 115 16.40 -21.83 39.50
N ALA A 116 15.12 -21.46 39.59
CA ALA A 116 14.03 -22.42 39.81
C ALA A 116 13.89 -23.43 38.68
N GLN A 117 14.03 -22.99 37.43
CA GLN A 117 14.00 -23.88 36.27
C GLN A 117 15.15 -24.89 36.31
N LYS A 118 16.37 -24.45 36.62
CA LYS A 118 17.54 -25.34 36.75
C LYS A 118 17.34 -26.35 37.87
N LYS A 119 16.92 -25.89 39.05
CA LYS A 119 16.62 -26.75 40.21
C LYS A 119 15.52 -27.77 39.87
N ALA A 120 14.45 -27.35 39.20
CA ALA A 120 13.37 -28.25 38.78
C ALA A 120 13.84 -29.29 37.74
N ALA A 121 14.71 -28.90 36.80
CA ALA A 121 15.29 -29.80 35.81
C ALA A 121 16.21 -30.85 36.45
N GLU A 122 17.09 -30.43 37.36
CA GLU A 122 18.00 -31.32 38.11
C GLU A 122 17.21 -32.28 39.00
N ASN A 123 16.24 -31.76 39.76
CA ASN A 123 15.36 -32.57 40.61
C ASN A 123 14.60 -33.61 39.81
N MET A 124 14.07 -33.25 38.64
CA MET A 124 13.38 -34.19 37.75
C MET A 124 14.30 -35.30 37.24
N GLN A 125 15.56 -35.00 36.91
CA GLN A 125 16.52 -36.01 36.47
C GLN A 125 16.87 -37.01 37.59
N VAL A 126 17.01 -36.52 38.84
CA VAL A 126 17.28 -37.37 40.01
C VAL A 126 16.05 -38.20 40.38
N ALA A 127 14.88 -37.58 40.40
CA ALA A 127 13.56 -38.19 40.61
C ALA A 127 13.29 -39.35 39.64
N ARG A 128 13.53 -39.14 38.34
CA ARG A 128 13.32 -40.17 37.30
C ARG A 128 14.19 -41.41 37.45
N LYS A 129 15.36 -41.30 38.10
CA LYS A 129 16.19 -42.47 38.44
C LYS A 129 15.54 -43.36 39.49
N LYS A 130 14.66 -42.81 40.34
CA LYS A 130 13.91 -43.53 41.38
C LYS A 130 12.50 -43.92 40.91
N ASN A 131 11.81 -43.05 40.18
CA ASN A 131 10.47 -43.28 39.65
C ASN A 131 10.31 -42.68 38.24
N PRO A 132 10.16 -43.52 37.19
CA PRO A 132 10.01 -43.04 35.81
C PRO A 132 8.79 -42.15 35.53
N MET A 133 7.76 -42.18 36.40
CA MET A 133 6.53 -41.39 36.25
C MET A 133 6.53 -40.04 36.98
N GLU A 134 7.64 -39.67 37.63
CA GLU A 134 7.73 -38.44 38.42
C GLU A 134 7.77 -37.19 37.53
N LYS A 135 6.93 -36.20 37.88
CA LYS A 135 6.79 -34.91 37.17
C LYS A 135 7.60 -33.84 37.88
N PHE A 136 8.03 -32.81 37.14
CA PHE A 136 8.70 -31.66 37.73
C PHE A 136 7.68 -30.76 38.44
N ASP A 137 8.14 -30.05 39.46
CA ASP A 137 7.31 -29.11 40.19
C ASP A 137 7.08 -27.84 39.36
N LEU A 138 5.90 -27.76 38.75
CA LEU A 138 5.49 -26.59 37.97
C LEU A 138 5.22 -25.38 38.87
N ALA A 139 4.72 -25.60 40.09
CA ALA A 139 4.26 -24.53 40.98
C ALA A 139 5.43 -23.62 41.38
N SER A 140 6.57 -24.17 41.79
CA SER A 140 7.74 -23.36 42.16
C SER A 140 8.29 -22.47 41.04
N ILE A 141 8.16 -22.88 39.77
CA ILE A 141 8.57 -22.05 38.63
C ILE A 141 7.51 -20.97 38.37
N THR A 142 6.22 -21.32 38.41
CA THR A 142 5.12 -20.38 38.14
C THR A 142 4.93 -19.35 39.24
N ASP A 143 5.16 -19.73 40.50
CA ASP A 143 4.99 -18.85 41.66
C ASP A 143 6.07 -17.77 41.67
N LYS A 144 7.33 -18.14 41.46
CA LYS A 144 8.43 -17.18 41.29
C LYS A 144 8.24 -16.25 40.09
N LEU A 145 7.63 -16.75 39.02
CA LEU A 145 7.31 -15.96 37.85
C LEU A 145 6.19 -14.94 38.12
N ALA A 146 5.28 -15.23 39.07
CA ALA A 146 4.18 -14.36 39.46
C ALA A 146 4.58 -13.31 40.52
N GLU A 147 5.50 -13.63 41.42
CA GLU A 147 5.96 -12.71 42.49
C GLU A 147 6.67 -11.46 41.95
N MET A 148 7.35 -11.58 40.80
CA MET A 148 8.18 -10.52 40.23
C MET A 148 7.42 -9.51 39.35
N ASP A 149 6.10 -9.61 39.21
CA ASP A 149 5.26 -8.68 38.44
C ASP A 149 5.05 -7.30 39.13
N SER A 150 5.72 -7.05 40.27
CA SER A 150 5.28 -6.05 41.24
C SER A 150 6.16 -4.79 41.38
N GLU A 151 7.28 -4.63 40.67
CA GLU A 151 8.25 -3.57 41.01
C GLU A 151 8.67 -2.56 39.91
N GLU A 152 8.20 -2.67 38.66
CA GLU A 152 8.44 -1.60 37.67
C GLU A 152 7.16 -0.82 37.34
N ASP A 153 7.07 0.42 37.83
CA ASP A 153 6.03 1.38 37.41
C ASP A 153 6.22 1.73 35.93
N VAL A 154 5.68 0.90 35.04
CA VAL A 154 5.64 1.17 33.60
C VAL A 154 4.93 2.51 33.39
N PRO A 155 5.54 3.48 32.67
CA PRO A 155 4.90 4.74 32.37
C PRO A 155 3.51 4.52 31.73
N LYS A 156 2.46 4.99 32.38
CA LYS A 156 1.08 4.88 31.87
C LYS A 156 0.71 6.14 31.11
N ILE A 157 0.52 6.02 29.80
CA ILE A 157 -0.01 7.12 28.98
C ILE A 157 -1.51 7.26 29.26
N LYS A 158 -1.90 8.41 29.83
CA LYS A 158 -3.31 8.72 30.10
C LYS A 158 -4.02 9.07 28.79
N LEU A 159 -5.08 8.34 28.49
CA LEU A 159 -6.00 8.70 27.42
C LEU A 159 -6.94 9.78 27.94
N GLY A 160 -6.93 10.96 27.32
CA GLY A 160 -7.85 12.06 27.63
C GLY A 160 -9.04 12.11 26.67
N ASP A 161 -10.04 12.95 26.96
CA ASP A 161 -11.27 13.06 26.15
C ASP A 161 -11.01 13.40 24.68
N ALA A 162 -9.94 14.15 24.39
CA ALA A 162 -9.52 14.45 23.02
C ALA A 162 -9.23 13.18 22.20
N SER A 163 -8.64 12.15 22.81
CA SER A 163 -8.34 10.87 22.16
C SER A 163 -9.59 10.03 21.88
N CYS A 164 -10.67 10.24 22.64
CA CYS A 164 -11.97 9.61 22.38
C CYS A 164 -12.68 10.25 21.17
N ALA A 165 -12.39 11.52 20.88
CA ALA A 165 -13.03 12.27 19.81
C ALA A 165 -12.27 12.22 18.49
N ALA A 166 -10.94 12.13 18.52
CA ALA A 166 -10.10 12.17 17.34
C ALA A 166 -9.90 10.77 16.71
N PRO A 167 -10.04 10.63 15.38
CA PRO A 167 -9.77 9.35 14.70
C PRO A 167 -8.29 8.94 14.76
N PHE A 168 -7.37 9.90 14.89
CA PHE A 168 -5.95 9.64 15.09
C PHE A 168 -5.54 10.09 16.49
N THR A 169 -4.79 9.23 17.20
CA THR A 169 -4.19 9.57 18.50
C THR A 169 -2.68 9.35 18.41
N SER A 170 -1.91 10.44 18.51
CA SER A 170 -0.46 10.39 18.67
C SER A 170 -0.12 10.17 20.13
N LYS A 171 0.63 9.09 20.41
CA LYS A 171 1.14 8.84 21.76
C LYS A 171 2.30 9.76 22.15
N LEU A 172 2.90 10.43 21.17
CA LEU A 172 3.96 11.43 21.36
C LEU A 172 3.36 12.83 21.36
N SER A 173 3.94 13.73 22.15
CA SER A 173 3.56 15.15 22.22
C SER A 173 4.07 15.96 21.02
N ASN A 174 4.85 15.36 20.13
CA ASN A 174 5.41 16.04 18.98
C ASN A 174 4.39 16.27 17.85
N VAL A 175 4.52 17.43 17.19
CA VAL A 175 3.65 17.82 16.07
C VAL A 175 4.08 17.12 14.76
N SER A 176 5.23 16.42 14.75
CA SER A 176 5.72 15.67 13.58
C SER A 176 4.75 14.57 13.15
N ALA A 177 3.94 14.02 14.07
CA ALA A 177 2.87 13.08 13.77
C ALA A 177 1.94 13.58 12.64
N ILE A 178 1.63 14.88 12.62
CA ILE A 178 0.80 15.48 11.56
C ILE A 178 1.46 15.34 10.20
N THR A 179 2.77 15.59 10.13
CA THR A 179 3.55 15.46 8.88
C THR A 179 3.56 14.01 8.40
N HIS A 180 3.75 13.04 9.31
CA HIS A 180 3.69 11.62 8.98
C HIS A 180 2.31 11.18 8.48
N ILE A 181 1.23 11.63 9.13
CA ILE A 181 -0.15 11.36 8.70
C ILE A 181 -0.40 11.91 7.30
N ILE A 182 -0.03 13.17 7.03
CA ILE A 182 -0.20 13.79 5.71
C ILE A 182 0.60 13.04 4.65
N ARG A 183 1.85 12.67 4.96
CA ARG A 183 2.72 11.94 4.03
C ARG A 183 2.15 10.56 3.71
N GLN A 184 1.72 9.82 4.71
CA GLN A 184 1.10 8.52 4.54
C GLN A 184 -0.21 8.63 3.76
N GLY A 185 -1.07 9.60 4.10
CA GLY A 185 -2.32 9.85 3.39
C GLY A 185 -2.12 10.15 1.90
N ARG A 186 -1.08 10.91 1.54
CA ARG A 186 -0.73 11.17 0.13
C ARG A 186 -0.27 9.90 -0.59
N CYS A 187 0.56 9.08 0.05
CA CYS A 187 1.00 7.80 -0.49
C CYS A 187 -0.18 6.86 -0.73
N THR A 188 -1.05 6.71 0.28
CA THR A 188 -2.25 5.86 0.19
C THR A 188 -3.19 6.34 -0.90
N LEU A 189 -3.51 7.64 -0.97
CA LEU A 189 -4.43 8.18 -1.98
C LEU A 189 -3.93 7.92 -3.41
N VAL A 190 -2.63 8.10 -3.65
CA VAL A 190 -1.99 7.80 -4.94
C VAL A 190 -2.07 6.32 -5.27
N ALA A 191 -1.73 5.44 -4.31
CA ALA A 191 -1.81 4.00 -4.51
C ALA A 191 -3.25 3.53 -4.80
N THR A 192 -4.24 4.09 -4.09
CA THR A 192 -5.66 3.80 -4.30
C THR A 192 -6.12 4.20 -5.70
N ILE A 193 -5.84 5.43 -6.15
CA ILE A 193 -6.24 5.88 -7.50
C ILE A 193 -5.61 5.03 -8.59
N GLN A 194 -4.34 4.65 -8.43
CA GLN A 194 -3.64 3.78 -9.38
C GLN A 194 -4.21 2.38 -9.41
N MET A 195 -4.51 1.81 -8.25
CA MET A 195 -5.16 0.51 -8.13
C MET A 195 -6.49 0.51 -8.88
N TYR A 196 -7.30 1.57 -8.75
CA TYR A 196 -8.53 1.71 -9.51
C TYR A 196 -8.32 1.85 -11.02
N LYS A 197 -7.33 2.63 -11.49
CA LYS A 197 -7.00 2.72 -12.92
C LYS A 197 -6.61 1.36 -13.50
N ILE A 198 -5.72 0.64 -12.82
CA ILE A 198 -5.25 -0.69 -13.22
C ILE A 198 -6.42 -1.69 -13.23
N LEU A 199 -7.26 -1.68 -12.19
CA LEU A 199 -8.41 -2.57 -12.09
C LEU A 199 -9.43 -2.30 -13.21
N ALA A 200 -9.70 -1.03 -13.53
CA ALA A 200 -10.62 -0.65 -14.59
C ALA A 200 -10.12 -1.12 -15.97
N LEU A 201 -8.84 -0.90 -16.29
CA LEU A 201 -8.23 -1.36 -17.54
C LEU A 201 -8.28 -2.88 -17.65
N ASN A 202 -7.84 -3.60 -16.60
CA ASN A 202 -7.87 -5.06 -16.59
C ASN A 202 -9.29 -5.60 -16.72
N CYS A 203 -10.28 -4.99 -16.07
CA CYS A 203 -11.67 -5.40 -16.18
C CYS A 203 -12.20 -5.23 -17.61
N LEU A 204 -11.91 -4.11 -18.27
CA LEU A 204 -12.34 -3.86 -19.64
C LEU A 204 -11.67 -4.81 -20.65
N ILE A 205 -10.36 -5.03 -20.52
CA ILE A 205 -9.61 -5.97 -21.38
C ILE A 205 -10.13 -7.40 -21.19
N THR A 206 -10.28 -7.85 -19.95
CA THR A 206 -10.80 -9.19 -19.64
C THR A 206 -12.25 -9.36 -20.11
N ALA A 207 -13.08 -8.32 -19.97
CA ALA A 207 -14.46 -8.37 -20.48
C ALA A 207 -14.50 -8.55 -22.00
N TYR A 208 -13.65 -7.85 -22.75
CA TYR A 208 -13.52 -8.08 -24.19
C TYR A 208 -13.01 -9.49 -24.51
N SER A 209 -11.99 -9.96 -23.79
CA SER A 209 -11.44 -11.31 -23.98
C SER A 209 -12.48 -12.41 -23.77
N LEU A 210 -13.23 -12.34 -22.67
CA LEU A 210 -14.26 -13.34 -22.34
C LEU A 210 -15.53 -13.24 -23.18
N SER A 211 -15.83 -12.09 -23.78
CA SER A 211 -17.05 -11.90 -24.57
C SER A 211 -16.84 -12.08 -26.07
N VAL A 212 -15.74 -11.57 -26.62
CA VAL A 212 -15.46 -11.58 -28.06
C VAL A 212 -14.47 -12.69 -28.39
N GLN A 213 -13.28 -12.69 -27.78
CA GLN A 213 -12.23 -13.64 -28.14
C GLN A 213 -12.60 -15.09 -27.77
N TYR A 214 -13.40 -15.26 -26.72
CA TYR A 214 -13.96 -16.58 -26.39
C TYR A 214 -14.82 -17.14 -27.54
N LEU A 215 -15.61 -16.30 -28.22
CA LEU A 215 -16.41 -16.72 -29.38
C LEU A 215 -15.55 -17.04 -30.61
N ASP A 216 -14.36 -16.45 -30.70
CA ASP A 216 -13.35 -16.78 -31.72
C ASP A 216 -12.59 -18.09 -31.40
N GLY A 217 -12.92 -18.75 -30.28
CA GLY A 217 -12.31 -20.01 -29.85
C GLY A 217 -10.98 -19.86 -29.11
N VAL A 218 -10.64 -18.64 -28.66
CA VAL A 218 -9.38 -18.39 -27.93
C VAL A 218 -9.43 -19.06 -26.56
N LYS A 219 -8.40 -19.87 -26.27
CA LYS A 219 -8.22 -20.60 -25.01
C LYS A 219 -6.76 -20.51 -24.58
N PHE A 220 -6.51 -20.55 -23.26
CA PHE A 220 -5.16 -20.49 -22.71
C PHE A 220 -4.82 -21.79 -21.97
N GLY A 221 -3.54 -22.17 -22.01
CA GLY A 221 -3.04 -23.32 -21.26
C GLY A 221 -2.91 -23.04 -19.76
N ASP A 222 -2.92 -24.08 -18.93
CA ASP A 222 -2.85 -23.95 -17.47
C ASP A 222 -1.59 -23.20 -17.00
N TYR A 223 -0.44 -23.46 -17.63
CA TYR A 223 0.82 -22.76 -17.33
C TYR A 223 0.73 -21.26 -17.66
N GLN A 224 0.15 -20.93 -18.81
CA GLN A 224 -0.02 -19.55 -19.28
C GLN A 224 -0.87 -18.74 -18.28
N VAL A 225 -2.00 -19.30 -17.86
CA VAL A 225 -2.91 -18.68 -16.89
C VAL A 225 -2.25 -18.57 -15.51
N THR A 226 -1.52 -19.60 -15.07
CA THR A 226 -0.83 -19.60 -13.77
C THR A 226 0.22 -18.50 -13.70
N ILE A 227 1.04 -18.32 -14.74
CA ILE A 227 2.07 -17.28 -14.80
C ILE A 227 1.45 -15.89 -14.75
N SER A 228 0.44 -15.64 -15.58
CA SER A 228 -0.29 -14.37 -15.60
C SER A 228 -0.94 -14.10 -14.25
N GLY A 229 -1.61 -15.08 -13.64
CA GLY A 229 -2.25 -14.94 -12.32
C GLY A 229 -1.25 -14.66 -11.20
N MET A 230 -0.09 -15.32 -11.21
CA MET A 230 0.98 -15.08 -10.24
C MET A 230 1.60 -13.68 -10.41
N LEU A 231 1.85 -13.25 -11.65
CA LEU A 231 2.33 -11.90 -11.96
C LEU A 231 1.37 -10.83 -11.42
N MET A 232 0.08 -10.97 -11.72
CA MET A 232 -0.98 -10.07 -11.23
C MET A 232 -0.97 -9.97 -9.71
N SER A 233 -0.95 -11.12 -9.03
CA SER A 233 -0.98 -11.20 -7.57
C SER A 233 0.24 -10.54 -6.92
N VAL A 234 1.44 -10.80 -7.43
CA VAL A 234 2.69 -10.20 -6.93
C VAL A 234 2.69 -8.69 -7.17
N CYS A 235 2.26 -8.22 -8.35
CA CYS A 235 2.23 -6.80 -8.67
C CYS A 235 1.25 -6.03 -7.77
N PHE A 236 0.04 -6.55 -7.54
CA PHE A 236 -0.93 -5.93 -6.63
C PHE A 236 -0.44 -5.88 -5.18
N LEU A 237 0.20 -6.95 -4.69
CA LEU A 237 0.80 -6.97 -3.36
C LEU A 237 1.93 -5.93 -3.24
N CYS A 238 2.74 -5.77 -4.28
CA CYS A 238 3.81 -4.77 -4.28
C CYS A 238 3.29 -3.33 -4.30
N ILE A 239 2.19 -3.06 -5.00
CA ILE A 239 1.54 -1.73 -5.01
C ILE A 239 0.98 -1.40 -3.63
N SER A 240 0.33 -2.34 -2.95
CA SER A 240 -0.27 -2.10 -1.63
C SER A 240 0.77 -1.84 -0.53
N ARG A 241 2.00 -2.34 -0.70
CA ARG A 241 3.12 -2.15 0.24
C ARG A 241 4.01 -0.95 -0.09
N ALA A 242 3.55 -0.01 -0.91
CA ALA A 242 4.34 1.16 -1.27
C ALA A 242 4.65 2.07 -0.07
N LYS A 243 5.89 2.57 0.01
CA LYS A 243 6.32 3.47 1.07
C LYS A 243 6.30 4.93 0.62
N PRO A 244 5.93 5.86 1.50
CA PRO A 244 5.97 7.29 1.22
C PRO A 244 7.40 7.82 1.09
N VAL A 245 7.58 8.89 0.31
CA VAL A 245 8.84 9.67 0.29
C VAL A 245 8.88 10.65 1.47
N GLU A 246 10.02 10.73 2.16
CA GLU A 246 10.19 11.60 3.35
C GLU A 246 9.89 13.09 3.08
N LYS A 247 10.29 13.60 1.91
CA LYS A 247 10.08 15.00 1.54
C LYS A 247 8.67 15.23 0.99
N LEU A 248 7.92 16.16 1.60
CA LEU A 248 6.64 16.61 1.08
C LEU A 248 6.84 17.50 -0.16
N SER A 249 6.22 17.12 -1.28
CA SER A 249 6.20 17.94 -2.49
C SER A 249 5.07 18.97 -2.47
N LYS A 250 5.19 20.00 -3.32
CA LYS A 250 4.16 21.04 -3.51
C LYS A 250 2.95 20.53 -4.32
N GLU A 251 3.16 19.58 -5.22
CA GLU A 251 2.12 18.98 -6.08
C GLU A 251 1.12 18.18 -5.26
N ARG A 252 -0.19 18.39 -5.42
CA ARG A 252 -1.18 17.57 -4.70
C ARG A 252 -1.50 16.29 -5.46
N PRO A 253 -1.76 15.16 -4.77
CA PRO A 253 -2.36 14.02 -5.43
C PRO A 253 -3.79 14.35 -5.87
N LEU A 254 -4.28 13.64 -6.88
CA LEU A 254 -5.65 13.76 -7.35
C LEU A 254 -6.63 13.39 -6.22
N GLY A 255 -7.71 14.15 -6.08
CA GLY A 255 -8.67 13.97 -4.99
C GLY A 255 -9.85 13.05 -5.32
N ASN A 256 -10.09 12.75 -6.60
CA ASN A 256 -11.21 11.93 -7.06
C ASN A 256 -10.77 11.04 -8.23
N ILE A 257 -11.31 9.81 -8.26
CA ILE A 257 -11.12 8.84 -9.33
C ILE A 257 -11.93 9.26 -10.57
N PHE A 258 -13.13 9.82 -10.37
CA PHE A 258 -13.97 10.37 -11.44
C PHE A 258 -13.50 11.77 -11.83
N ASN A 259 -12.25 11.86 -12.28
CA ASN A 259 -11.68 13.02 -12.94
C ASN A 259 -11.64 12.77 -14.45
N PHE A 260 -11.94 13.80 -15.25
CA PHE A 260 -11.79 13.78 -16.70
C PHE A 260 -10.46 13.20 -17.17
N TYR A 261 -9.33 13.59 -16.56
CA TYR A 261 -8.02 13.02 -16.85
C TYR A 261 -7.99 11.49 -16.70
N VAL A 262 -8.46 10.98 -15.57
CA VAL A 262 -8.40 9.55 -15.22
C VAL A 262 -9.27 8.76 -16.20
N LEU A 263 -10.52 9.18 -16.38
CA LEU A 263 -11.47 8.54 -17.29
C LEU A 263 -10.97 8.53 -18.73
N LEU A 264 -10.52 9.69 -19.22
CA LEU A 264 -10.02 9.80 -20.60
C LEU A 264 -8.79 8.92 -20.82
N SER A 265 -7.84 8.92 -19.88
CA SER A 265 -6.63 8.08 -19.99
C SER A 265 -6.97 6.58 -20.03
N VAL A 266 -7.92 6.12 -19.21
CA VAL A 266 -8.35 4.72 -19.17
C VAL A 266 -9.06 4.33 -20.48
N LEU A 267 -9.97 5.18 -20.98
CA LEU A 267 -10.71 4.88 -22.20
C LEU A 267 -9.82 4.84 -23.45
N ILE A 268 -8.86 5.76 -23.57
CA ILE A 268 -7.94 5.77 -24.72
C ILE A 268 -6.95 4.61 -24.62
N GLN A 269 -6.39 4.31 -23.44
CA GLN A 269 -5.53 3.13 -23.27
C GLN A 269 -6.30 1.84 -23.60
N PHE A 270 -7.54 1.71 -23.13
CA PHE A 270 -8.41 0.59 -23.49
C PHE A 270 -8.63 0.49 -25.01
N ALA A 271 -8.89 1.62 -25.69
CA ALA A 271 -9.06 1.63 -27.14
C ALA A 271 -7.80 1.17 -27.88
N ILE A 272 -6.59 1.56 -27.42
CA ILE A 272 -5.31 1.10 -27.98
C ILE A 272 -5.14 -0.40 -27.77
N HIS A 273 -5.44 -0.90 -26.56
CA HIS A 273 -5.36 -2.32 -26.25
C HIS A 273 -6.30 -3.16 -27.13
N ILE A 274 -7.55 -2.72 -27.30
CA ILE A 274 -8.51 -3.41 -28.17
C ILE A 274 -8.12 -3.32 -29.63
N ALA A 275 -7.67 -2.16 -30.12
CA ALA A 275 -7.22 -2.03 -31.50
C ALA A 275 -6.06 -2.98 -31.81
N SER A 276 -5.12 -3.12 -30.86
CA SER A 276 -3.99 -4.06 -30.97
C SER A 276 -4.46 -5.52 -30.97
N LEU A 277 -5.42 -5.88 -30.11
CA LEU A 277 -6.00 -7.22 -30.07
C LEU A 277 -6.75 -7.56 -31.36
N VAL A 278 -7.61 -6.65 -31.85
CA VAL A 278 -8.35 -6.83 -33.12
C VAL A 278 -7.39 -7.00 -34.28
N TYR A 279 -6.35 -6.17 -34.37
CA TYR A 279 -5.35 -6.28 -35.43
C TYR A 279 -4.64 -7.63 -35.41
N ILE A 280 -4.21 -8.11 -34.24
CA ILE A 280 -3.52 -9.40 -34.10
C ILE A 280 -4.45 -10.60 -34.33
N THR A 281 -5.72 -10.51 -33.94
CA THR A 281 -6.72 -11.54 -34.27
C THR A 281 -6.87 -11.64 -35.79
N GLN A 282 -7.07 -10.52 -36.48
CA GLN A 282 -7.20 -10.50 -37.95
C GLN A 282 -5.94 -10.99 -38.64
N LEU A 283 -4.77 -10.60 -38.13
CA LEU A 283 -3.49 -11.05 -38.67
C LEU A 283 -3.29 -12.57 -38.48
N SER A 284 -3.67 -13.11 -37.32
CA SER A 284 -3.62 -14.54 -37.06
C SER A 284 -4.49 -15.32 -38.05
N HIS A 285 -5.72 -14.88 -38.29
CA HIS A 285 -6.61 -15.50 -39.28
C HIS A 285 -6.11 -15.39 -40.72
N PHE A 286 -5.33 -14.35 -41.04
CA PHE A 286 -4.72 -14.23 -42.36
C PHE A 286 -3.62 -15.26 -42.59
N PHE A 287 -2.79 -15.54 -41.57
CA PHE A 287 -1.70 -16.51 -41.66
C PHE A 287 -2.16 -17.96 -41.43
N GLU A 288 -3.14 -18.16 -40.56
CA GLU A 288 -3.75 -19.44 -40.24
C GLU A 288 -5.28 -19.29 -40.29
N PRO A 289 -5.89 -19.46 -41.47
CA PRO A 289 -7.34 -19.40 -41.63
C PRO A 289 -8.02 -20.46 -40.78
N GLN A 290 -9.08 -20.06 -40.08
CA GLN A 290 -9.83 -20.99 -39.23
C GLN A 290 -10.71 -21.87 -40.12
N GLU A 291 -10.35 -23.15 -40.26
CA GLU A 291 -11.13 -24.13 -41.02
C GLU A 291 -12.15 -24.83 -40.11
N GLY A 292 -13.46 -24.68 -40.39
CA GLY A 292 -14.52 -25.43 -39.73
C GLY A 292 -15.32 -24.67 -38.66
N PHE A 293 -16.11 -25.41 -37.89
CA PHE A 293 -16.95 -24.88 -36.81
C PHE A 293 -16.14 -24.74 -35.51
N ILE A 294 -16.32 -23.62 -34.80
CA ILE A 294 -15.63 -23.34 -33.54
C ILE A 294 -16.31 -24.09 -32.40
N ASP A 295 -15.63 -25.09 -31.86
CA ASP A 295 -16.08 -25.79 -30.65
C ASP A 295 -15.65 -25.04 -29.38
N LEU A 296 -16.62 -24.36 -28.76
CA LEU A 296 -16.43 -23.60 -27.52
C LEU A 296 -16.15 -24.50 -26.31
N ASP A 297 -16.45 -25.80 -26.37
CA ASP A 297 -16.22 -26.76 -25.29
C ASP A 297 -14.93 -27.60 -25.50
N ALA A 298 -14.26 -27.45 -26.64
CA ALA A 298 -12.98 -28.11 -26.91
C ALA A 298 -11.92 -27.80 -25.85
N LYS A 299 -10.97 -28.73 -25.63
CA LYS A 299 -9.82 -28.46 -24.75
C LYS A 299 -8.86 -27.48 -25.42
N PHE A 300 -8.01 -26.86 -24.60
CA PHE A 300 -6.93 -26.00 -25.11
C PHE A 300 -6.01 -26.80 -26.04
N GLU A 301 -5.79 -26.27 -27.24
CA GLU A 301 -4.77 -26.72 -28.17
C GLU A 301 -3.87 -25.54 -28.61
N PRO A 302 -2.55 -25.75 -28.74
CA PRO A 302 -1.65 -24.70 -29.21
C PRO A 302 -1.93 -24.34 -30.66
N ASN A 303 -2.22 -23.07 -30.93
CA ASN A 303 -2.37 -22.53 -32.29
C ASN A 303 -1.80 -21.09 -32.36
N LEU A 304 -1.72 -20.52 -33.57
CA LEU A 304 -1.15 -19.19 -33.78
C LEU A 304 -1.94 -18.10 -33.05
N LEU A 305 -3.27 -18.18 -33.08
CA LEU A 305 -4.17 -17.20 -32.45
C LEU A 305 -3.98 -17.15 -30.93
N ASN A 306 -4.03 -18.30 -30.25
CA ASN A 306 -3.83 -18.43 -28.81
C ASN A 306 -2.45 -17.88 -28.41
N THR A 307 -1.41 -18.22 -29.20
CA THR A 307 -0.04 -17.74 -29.00
C THR A 307 0.04 -16.22 -29.06
N ALA A 308 -0.50 -15.62 -30.13
CA ALA A 308 -0.41 -14.19 -30.36
C ALA A 308 -1.21 -13.38 -29.33
N ILE A 309 -2.41 -13.83 -28.98
CA ILE A 309 -3.25 -13.20 -27.96
C ILE A 309 -2.63 -13.35 -26.57
N TYR A 310 -2.02 -14.49 -26.24
CA TYR A 310 -1.34 -14.67 -24.95
C TYR A 310 -0.15 -13.71 -24.81
N LEU A 311 0.73 -13.64 -25.82
CA LEU A 311 1.92 -12.79 -25.77
C LEU A 311 1.58 -11.30 -25.75
N LEU A 312 0.62 -10.89 -26.58
CA LEU A 312 0.11 -9.52 -26.55
C LEU A 312 -0.57 -9.22 -25.20
N GLY A 313 -1.41 -10.13 -24.69
CA GLY A 313 -2.08 -9.99 -23.40
C GLY A 313 -1.12 -9.88 -22.22
N LEU A 314 -0.04 -10.66 -22.20
CA LEU A 314 1.02 -10.55 -21.19
C LEU A 314 1.73 -9.19 -21.27
N SER A 315 2.02 -8.70 -22.48
CA SER A 315 2.56 -7.35 -22.71
C SER A 315 1.61 -6.26 -22.24
N GLN A 316 0.31 -6.38 -22.51
CA GLN A 316 -0.72 -5.43 -22.08
C GLN A 316 -0.89 -5.39 -20.55
N GLN A 317 -0.79 -6.54 -19.88
CA GLN A 317 -0.79 -6.60 -18.42
C GLN A 317 0.40 -5.81 -17.85
N VAL A 318 1.61 -6.08 -18.33
CA VAL A 318 2.81 -5.34 -17.94
C VAL A 318 2.63 -3.83 -18.20
N SER A 319 2.17 -3.49 -19.41
CA SER A 319 1.91 -2.11 -19.85
C SER A 319 0.98 -1.38 -18.87
N THR A 320 -0.14 -2.01 -18.51
CA THR A 320 -1.13 -1.49 -17.55
C THR A 320 -0.50 -1.16 -16.20
N PHE A 321 0.36 -2.03 -15.66
CA PHE A 321 1.07 -1.76 -14.40
C PHE A 321 2.15 -0.69 -14.55
N ALA A 322 3.06 -0.85 -15.50
CA ALA A 322 4.25 -0.02 -15.62
C ALA A 322 3.91 1.44 -15.94
N ILE A 323 2.92 1.67 -16.81
CA ILE A 323 2.54 3.00 -17.29
C ILE A 323 1.68 3.75 -16.26
N ASN A 324 0.71 3.05 -15.66
CA ASN A 324 -0.19 3.67 -14.69
C ASN A 324 0.41 3.74 -13.27
N PHE A 325 1.58 3.13 -13.04
CA PHE A 325 2.34 3.33 -11.81
C PHE A 325 2.88 4.76 -11.73
N GLN A 326 2.51 5.47 -10.66
CA GLN A 326 3.14 6.73 -10.29
C GLN A 326 3.78 6.60 -8.90
N GLY A 327 5.10 6.75 -8.86
CA GLY A 327 5.88 6.78 -7.63
C GLY A 327 6.07 8.22 -7.14
N ARG A 328 7.24 8.77 -7.44
CA ARG A 328 7.62 10.13 -7.07
C ARG A 328 6.67 11.15 -7.74
N PRO A 329 6.31 12.24 -7.03
CA PRO A 329 6.92 12.73 -5.78
C PRO A 329 6.28 12.22 -4.47
N PHE A 330 5.31 11.30 -4.52
CA PHE A 330 4.50 10.93 -3.35
C PHE A 330 4.99 9.67 -2.64
N ARG A 331 5.48 8.70 -3.41
CA ARG A 331 5.94 7.39 -2.93
C ARG A 331 7.18 6.94 -3.69
N GLU A 332 7.82 5.88 -3.22
CA GLU A 332 8.96 5.25 -3.89
C GLU A 332 8.66 4.97 -5.38
N GLY A 333 9.66 5.20 -6.23
CA GLY A 333 9.62 4.90 -7.65
C GLY A 333 9.58 3.40 -7.93
N ILE A 334 9.29 3.03 -9.17
CA ILE A 334 9.18 1.62 -9.56
C ILE A 334 10.53 0.89 -9.37
N ASN A 335 11.64 1.56 -9.69
CA ASN A 335 13.00 1.03 -9.52
C ASN A 335 13.43 0.88 -8.05
N GLU A 336 12.75 1.55 -7.12
CA GLU A 336 13.00 1.46 -5.68
C GLU A 336 12.26 0.27 -5.05
N ASN A 337 11.34 -0.36 -5.80
CA ASN A 337 10.66 -1.58 -5.41
C ASN A 337 11.18 -2.76 -6.27
N PRO A 338 12.21 -3.50 -5.80
CA PRO A 338 12.86 -4.53 -6.61
C PRO A 338 11.90 -5.67 -6.97
N ALA A 339 10.96 -6.02 -6.10
CA ALA A 339 10.00 -7.09 -6.37
C ALA A 339 9.07 -6.72 -7.54
N LEU A 340 8.54 -5.49 -7.54
CA LEU A 340 7.71 -5.01 -8.64
C LEU A 340 8.52 -4.82 -9.93
N TYR A 341 9.70 -4.20 -9.83
CA TYR A 341 10.55 -3.92 -10.97
C TYR A 341 10.99 -5.20 -11.69
N TRP A 342 11.61 -6.14 -10.96
CA TRP A 342 12.07 -7.40 -11.54
C TRP A 342 10.92 -8.31 -11.97
N GLY A 343 9.77 -8.25 -11.29
CA GLY A 343 8.55 -8.94 -11.73
C GLY A 343 8.07 -8.46 -13.10
N LEU A 344 7.97 -7.15 -13.30
CA LEU A 344 7.56 -6.57 -14.58
C LEU A 344 8.60 -6.75 -15.68
N VAL A 345 9.89 -6.61 -15.36
CA VAL A 345 10.99 -6.87 -16.31
C VAL A 345 10.99 -8.34 -16.72
N GLY A 346 10.84 -9.27 -15.78
CA GLY A 346 10.75 -10.70 -16.07
C GLY A 346 9.57 -11.04 -16.97
N ALA A 347 8.38 -10.53 -16.67
CA ALA A 347 7.19 -10.72 -17.51
C ALA A 347 7.35 -10.11 -18.91
N SER A 348 7.93 -8.92 -19.00
CA SER A 348 8.27 -8.29 -20.29
C SER A 348 9.24 -9.17 -21.09
N ALA A 349 10.29 -9.66 -20.43
CA ALA A 349 11.28 -10.51 -21.07
C ALA A 349 10.65 -11.81 -21.59
N VAL A 350 9.76 -12.45 -20.82
CA VAL A 350 9.01 -13.62 -21.28
C VAL A 350 8.14 -13.29 -22.50
N ALA A 351 7.39 -12.18 -22.48
CA ALA A 351 6.53 -11.78 -23.59
C ALA A 351 7.32 -11.50 -24.88
N PHE A 352 8.37 -10.67 -24.80
CA PHE A 352 9.17 -10.29 -25.97
C PHE A 352 10.09 -11.42 -26.45
N SER A 353 10.64 -12.23 -25.54
CA SER A 353 11.36 -13.45 -25.90
C SER A 353 10.46 -14.46 -26.60
N GLY A 354 9.20 -14.56 -26.17
CA GLY A 354 8.20 -15.40 -26.82
C GLY A 354 7.88 -14.93 -28.24
N ALA A 355 7.64 -13.63 -28.41
CA ALA A 355 7.32 -13.04 -29.72
C ALA A 355 8.48 -13.12 -30.72
N LEU A 356 9.72 -12.94 -30.26
CA LEU A 356 10.92 -13.00 -31.10
C LEU A 356 11.49 -14.42 -31.23
N ASP A 357 10.99 -15.37 -30.44
CA ASP A 357 11.46 -16.76 -30.42
C ASP A 357 12.96 -16.89 -30.09
N LEU A 358 13.42 -16.11 -29.11
CA LEU A 358 14.83 -16.09 -28.67
C LEU A 358 15.22 -17.35 -27.88
N VAL A 359 14.26 -17.95 -27.18
CA VAL A 359 14.45 -19.14 -26.33
C VAL A 359 13.41 -20.20 -26.69
N PRO A 360 13.67 -21.05 -27.71
CA PRO A 360 12.69 -22.02 -28.21
C PRO A 360 12.26 -23.08 -27.18
N GLU A 361 13.11 -23.39 -26.20
CA GLU A 361 12.77 -24.30 -25.11
C GLU A 361 11.69 -23.72 -24.18
N LEU A 362 11.81 -22.43 -23.86
CA LEU A 362 10.82 -21.72 -23.06
C LEU A 362 9.49 -21.62 -23.81
N ASN A 363 9.53 -21.36 -25.13
CA ASN A 363 8.34 -21.30 -25.97
C ASN A 363 7.60 -22.64 -26.01
N ARG A 364 8.33 -23.74 -26.17
CA ARG A 364 7.74 -25.09 -26.11
C ARG A 364 7.11 -25.38 -24.76
N TRP A 365 7.76 -24.99 -23.66
CA TRP A 365 7.19 -25.14 -22.31
C TRP A 365 5.92 -24.30 -22.09
N LEU A 366 5.89 -23.08 -22.64
CA LEU A 366 4.72 -22.18 -22.62
C LEU A 366 3.64 -22.53 -23.65
N GLN A 367 3.82 -23.61 -24.43
CA GLN A 367 2.90 -24.02 -25.49
C GLN A 367 2.69 -22.91 -26.55
N ILE A 368 3.74 -22.15 -26.83
CA ILE A 368 3.82 -21.12 -27.88
C ILE A 368 4.19 -21.81 -29.19
N VAL A 369 3.39 -21.59 -30.23
CA VAL A 369 3.60 -22.19 -31.56
C VAL A 369 4.73 -21.46 -32.31
N GLU A 370 5.45 -22.19 -33.14
CA GLU A 370 6.47 -21.61 -34.03
C GLU A 370 5.82 -20.68 -35.05
N MET A 371 6.25 -19.43 -35.06
CA MET A 371 5.68 -18.37 -35.90
C MET A 371 6.55 -18.09 -37.13
N ASN A 372 5.90 -17.72 -38.24
CA ASN A 372 6.60 -17.20 -39.41
C ASN A 372 7.34 -15.88 -39.05
N TYR A 373 8.51 -15.64 -39.64
CA TYR A 373 9.29 -14.42 -39.43
C TYR A 373 8.47 -13.13 -39.66
N SER A 374 7.66 -13.07 -40.72
CA SER A 374 6.82 -11.89 -40.98
C SER A 374 5.83 -11.64 -39.84
N PHE A 375 5.23 -12.71 -39.33
CA PHE A 375 4.28 -12.65 -38.22
C PHE A 375 4.97 -12.21 -36.91
N LYS A 376 6.14 -12.78 -36.60
CA LYS A 376 6.95 -12.41 -35.41
C LYS A 376 7.24 -10.90 -35.37
N VAL A 377 7.64 -10.33 -36.52
CA VAL A 377 7.94 -8.90 -36.64
C VAL A 377 6.68 -8.05 -36.42
N GLN A 378 5.55 -8.43 -37.03
CA GLN A 378 4.30 -7.70 -36.88
C GLN A 378 3.71 -7.80 -35.47
N LEU A 379 3.78 -8.97 -34.83
CA LEU A 379 3.38 -9.17 -33.44
C LEU A 379 4.22 -8.29 -32.50
N THR A 380 5.54 -8.35 -32.65
CA THR A 380 6.46 -7.56 -31.82
C THR A 380 6.26 -6.05 -32.03
N ALA A 381 6.06 -5.62 -33.28
CA ALA A 381 5.77 -4.22 -33.60
C ALA A 381 4.45 -3.75 -32.97
N THR A 382 3.43 -4.61 -32.97
CA THR A 382 2.13 -4.31 -32.33
C THR A 382 2.28 -4.21 -30.81
N MET A 383 3.02 -5.12 -30.18
CA MET A 383 3.29 -5.07 -28.74
C MET A 383 4.04 -3.78 -28.35
N LEU A 384 4.99 -3.33 -29.16
CA LEU A 384 5.69 -2.06 -28.96
C LEU A 384 4.78 -0.86 -29.17
N PHE A 385 3.94 -0.90 -30.21
CA PHE A 385 2.95 0.15 -30.49
C PHE A 385 1.97 0.31 -29.33
N ASP A 386 1.44 -0.80 -28.79
CA ASP A 386 0.55 -0.81 -27.63
C ASP A 386 1.22 -0.16 -26.40
N LEU A 387 2.42 -0.61 -26.06
CA LEU A 387 3.18 -0.11 -24.92
C LEU A 387 3.51 1.38 -25.04
N VAL A 388 4.07 1.80 -26.18
CA VAL A 388 4.47 3.18 -26.43
C VAL A 388 3.24 4.08 -26.56
N GLY A 389 2.21 3.63 -27.25
CA GLY A 389 0.94 4.34 -27.43
C GLY A 389 0.28 4.64 -26.09
N CYS A 390 0.11 3.62 -25.23
CA CYS A 390 -0.44 3.81 -23.89
C CYS A 390 0.42 4.75 -23.04
N TRP A 391 1.75 4.69 -23.17
CA TRP A 391 2.66 5.57 -22.43
C TRP A 391 2.52 7.03 -22.85
N ILE A 392 2.47 7.30 -24.16
CA ILE A 392 2.25 8.64 -24.71
C ILE A 392 0.91 9.18 -24.22
N VAL A 393 -0.16 8.40 -24.34
CA VAL A 393 -1.51 8.79 -23.90
C VAL A 393 -1.51 9.17 -22.42
N GLU A 394 -0.93 8.34 -21.56
CA GLU A 394 -0.88 8.64 -20.12
C GLU A 394 -0.14 9.96 -19.83
N LYS A 395 1.00 10.19 -20.49
CA LYS A 395 1.78 11.42 -20.31
C LYS A 395 1.05 12.66 -20.81
N VAL A 396 0.45 12.57 -22.00
CA VAL A 396 -0.27 13.68 -22.63
C VAL A 396 -1.54 14.00 -21.83
N CYS A 397 -2.35 13.01 -21.49
CA CYS A 397 -3.56 13.21 -20.69
C CYS A 397 -3.23 13.82 -19.32
N LYS A 398 -2.16 13.34 -18.66
CA LYS A 398 -1.72 13.89 -17.37
C LYS A 398 -1.27 15.34 -17.50
N HIS A 399 -0.51 15.67 -18.54
CA HIS A 399 0.00 17.02 -18.74
C HIS A 399 -1.13 18.02 -19.04
N LEU A 400 -2.11 17.63 -19.84
CA LEU A 400 -3.18 18.52 -20.28
C LEU A 400 -4.32 18.67 -19.26
N PHE A 401 -4.65 17.60 -18.53
CA PHE A 401 -5.92 17.54 -17.79
C PHE A 401 -5.79 17.24 -16.28
N ALA A 402 -4.59 16.94 -15.76
CA ALA A 402 -4.44 16.71 -14.33
C ALA A 402 -4.43 18.03 -13.54
N ASP A 403 -5.49 18.28 -12.76
CA ASP A 403 -5.49 19.39 -11.80
C ASP A 403 -4.73 19.02 -10.53
N LEU A 404 -3.50 19.53 -10.45
CA LEU A 404 -2.57 19.29 -9.35
C LEU A 404 -2.33 20.56 -8.52
N LYS A 405 -3.03 21.66 -8.83
CA LYS A 405 -2.78 22.98 -8.25
C LYS A 405 -3.38 23.08 -6.84
N PRO A 406 -2.70 23.78 -5.90
CA PRO A 406 -3.27 24.08 -4.60
C PRO A 406 -4.45 25.07 -4.72
N LYS A 407 -5.37 25.05 -3.74
CA LYS A 407 -6.44 26.04 -3.65
C LYS A 407 -5.85 27.43 -3.37
N HIS A 408 -6.48 28.47 -3.89
CA HIS A 408 -6.00 29.85 -3.80
C HIS A 408 -5.72 30.34 -2.35
N MET A 409 -6.56 29.97 -1.37
CA MET A 409 -6.30 30.30 0.05
C MET A 409 -4.94 29.78 0.54
N ILE A 410 -4.49 28.62 0.04
CA ILE A 410 -3.24 27.98 0.47
C ILE A 410 -2.03 28.76 -0.05
N THR A 411 -2.11 29.33 -1.26
CA THR A 411 -0.99 30.06 -1.87
C THR A 411 -0.88 31.49 -1.37
N LYS A 412 -2.02 32.15 -1.07
CA LYS A 412 -2.07 33.53 -0.56
C LYS A 412 -1.12 33.79 0.61
N GLY A 413 -1.08 32.89 1.59
CA GLY A 413 -0.20 33.04 2.76
C GLY A 413 1.29 33.00 2.40
N GLN A 414 1.65 32.17 1.43
CA GLN A 414 3.02 32.09 0.92
C GLN A 414 3.37 33.31 0.07
N GLU A 415 2.50 33.68 -0.88
CA GLU A 415 2.66 34.85 -1.74
C GLU A 415 2.84 36.14 -0.92
N ARG A 416 2.07 36.30 0.17
CA ARG A 416 2.24 37.43 1.10
C ARG A 416 3.62 37.42 1.79
N ARG A 417 4.11 36.24 2.22
CA ARG A 417 5.44 36.13 2.86
C ARG A 417 6.57 36.38 1.86
N GLU A 418 6.47 35.85 0.66
CA GLU A 418 7.44 36.08 -0.42
C GLU A 418 7.47 37.55 -0.83
N SER A 419 6.30 38.18 -0.99
CA SER A 419 6.18 39.60 -1.28
C SER A 419 6.82 40.47 -0.18
N ARG A 420 6.62 40.12 1.10
CA ARG A 420 7.29 40.81 2.21
C ARG A 420 8.80 40.67 2.17
N ARG A 421 9.32 39.46 1.90
CA ARG A 421 10.76 39.22 1.77
C ARG A 421 11.38 40.02 0.62
N LEU A 422 10.68 40.12 -0.51
CA LEU A 422 11.13 40.92 -1.66
C LEU A 422 11.18 42.42 -1.30
N LEU A 423 10.15 42.92 -0.61
CA LEU A 423 10.08 44.30 -0.11
C LEU A 423 11.16 44.62 0.93
N GLU A 424 11.49 43.66 1.80
CA GLU A 424 12.60 43.78 2.75
C GLU A 424 13.93 43.77 2.02
N ALA A 425 14.15 42.85 1.08
CA ALA A 425 15.38 42.79 0.30
C ALA A 425 15.62 44.08 -0.53
N SER A 426 14.56 44.69 -1.08
CA SER A 426 14.66 45.96 -1.80
C SER A 426 14.89 47.18 -0.91
N LYS A 427 14.73 47.05 0.40
CA LYS A 427 15.06 48.13 1.37
C LYS A 427 16.49 48.03 1.87
N THR A 428 17.12 46.86 1.74
CA THR A 428 18.49 46.58 2.19
C THR A 428 19.51 46.66 1.04
N ALA A 429 19.05 46.71 -0.21
CA ALA A 429 19.82 47.01 -1.41
C ALA A 429 19.67 48.49 -1.76
#